data_AF-A0A970XJ92-F1
#
_entry.id   AF-A0A970XJ92-F1
#
_cell.length_a   1.000
_cell.length_b   1.000
_cell.length_c   1.000
_cell.angle_alpha   90.00
_cell.angle_beta   90.00
_cell.angle_gamma   90.00
#
_symmetry.space_group_name_H-M   'P 1'
#
loop_
_entity.id
_entity.type
_entity.pdbx_description
1 polymer ?
#
loop_
_entity_poly.entity_id
_entity_poly.type
_entity_poly.pdbx_seq_one_letter_code
_entity_poly.pdbx_strand_id
1 'polypeptide(L)'
;FLVSAGRRGGKTRWVRIKSLAGEPCRVRPGFEGTFDVAPSSVGSKEVGAGVFELGIGKGQEAILFQEAGDVLPEVTPCVLSPKALNAFGLKDPKRGLSPALSSGKQARASTEWGSGYRAAQAVDDDPATRWGAAPESRGGWLEVDLGAERRVGGVEIWEIGFARVRAFTVEVRQGESWLEVARGTAVKGRKKISFAPVTARQVRLVIHEASEVPTLEEFRVLAPE
;
A
#
# COMPACT_ATOMS: atom_id res chain seq x y z
N PHE A 1 -18.60 -17.16 -0.73
CA PHE A 1 -18.33 -18.02 -1.90
C PHE A 1 -16.90 -18.54 -1.79
N LEU A 2 -16.62 -19.77 -2.24
CA LEU A 2 -15.25 -20.17 -2.55
C LEU A 2 -14.97 -19.82 -4.00
N VAL A 3 -13.86 -19.13 -4.24
CA VAL A 3 -13.47 -18.68 -5.58
C VAL A 3 -12.11 -19.27 -5.91
N SER A 4 -12.00 -19.86 -7.10
CA SER A 4 -10.75 -20.31 -7.68
C SER A 4 -10.65 -19.74 -9.09
N ALA A 5 -9.46 -19.37 -9.54
CA ALA A 5 -9.29 -18.82 -10.87
C ALA A 5 -7.94 -19.20 -11.46
N GLY A 6 -7.92 -19.47 -12.75
CA GLY A 6 -6.69 -19.64 -13.53
C GLY A 6 -6.31 -18.33 -14.20
N ARG A 7 -5.06 -17.89 -14.06
CA ARG A 7 -4.51 -16.74 -14.79
C ARG A 7 -3.24 -17.13 -15.55
N ARG A 8 -3.08 -16.65 -16.77
CA ARG A 8 -1.87 -16.86 -17.59
C ARG A 8 -1.56 -15.59 -18.37
N GLY A 9 -0.32 -15.11 -18.31
CA GLY A 9 0.11 -13.91 -19.06
C GLY A 9 -0.69 -12.65 -18.69
N GLY A 10 -1.08 -12.50 -17.43
CA GLY A 10 -1.87 -11.35 -16.96
C GLY A 10 -3.38 -11.45 -17.20
N LYS A 11 -3.86 -12.41 -17.99
CA LYS A 11 -5.29 -12.58 -18.33
C LYS A 11 -5.97 -13.68 -17.49
N THR A 12 -7.24 -13.49 -17.15
CA THR A 12 -8.09 -14.54 -16.55
C THR A 12 -8.42 -15.59 -17.61
N ARG A 13 -8.29 -16.87 -17.29
CA ARG A 13 -8.60 -18.00 -18.19
C ARG A 13 -9.89 -18.69 -17.81
N TRP A 14 -10.10 -18.90 -16.51
CA TRP A 14 -11.34 -19.44 -15.97
C TRP A 14 -11.54 -18.95 -14.53
N VAL A 15 -12.79 -18.96 -14.06
CA VAL A 15 -13.19 -18.65 -12.68
C VAL A 15 -14.21 -19.69 -12.22
N ARG A 16 -13.90 -20.44 -11.16
CA ARG A 16 -14.85 -21.33 -10.46
C ARG A 16 -15.36 -20.63 -9.20
N ILE A 17 -16.67 -20.65 -9.01
CA ILE A 17 -17.36 -20.04 -7.88
C ILE A 17 -18.28 -21.08 -7.26
N LYS A 18 -18.04 -21.43 -6.00
CA LYS A 18 -18.95 -22.29 -5.21
C LYS A 18 -19.67 -21.45 -4.15
N SER A 19 -21.00 -21.55 -4.14
CA SER A 19 -21.82 -20.90 -3.12
C SER A 19 -21.85 -21.74 -1.85
N LEU A 20 -21.53 -21.12 -0.71
CA LEU A 20 -21.56 -21.80 0.60
C LEU A 20 -22.85 -21.53 1.37
N ALA A 21 -23.53 -20.42 1.06
CA ALA A 21 -24.69 -19.93 1.80
C ALA A 21 -25.97 -19.86 0.95
N GLY A 22 -25.87 -19.80 -0.39
CA GLY A 22 -27.02 -19.65 -1.29
C GLY A 22 -27.45 -18.21 -1.55
N GLU A 23 -26.62 -17.24 -1.16
CA GLU A 23 -26.85 -15.82 -1.44
C GLU A 23 -26.70 -15.48 -2.94
N PRO A 24 -27.32 -14.39 -3.42
CA PRO A 24 -27.13 -13.90 -4.78
C PRO A 24 -25.65 -13.75 -5.14
N CYS A 25 -25.22 -14.36 -6.24
CA CYS A 25 -23.84 -14.32 -6.68
C CYS A 25 -23.67 -13.30 -7.81
N ARG A 26 -22.95 -12.21 -7.56
CA ARG A 26 -22.55 -11.23 -8.58
C ARG A 26 -21.05 -11.27 -8.79
N VAL A 27 -20.61 -11.34 -10.04
CA VAL A 27 -19.20 -11.46 -10.43
C VAL A 27 -18.84 -10.53 -11.59
N ARG A 28 -17.64 -9.96 -11.54
CA ARG A 28 -16.99 -9.30 -12.67
C ARG A 28 -15.69 -10.05 -13.00
N PRO A 29 -15.70 -11.03 -13.91
CA PRO A 29 -14.62 -12.01 -14.03
C PRO A 29 -13.34 -11.47 -14.71
N GLY A 30 -13.39 -10.25 -15.27
CA GLY A 30 -12.23 -9.62 -15.91
C GLY A 30 -11.81 -10.30 -17.20
N PHE A 31 -12.77 -10.91 -17.90
CA PHE A 31 -12.60 -11.46 -19.24
C PHE A 31 -12.62 -10.35 -20.29
N GLU A 32 -11.89 -10.56 -21.38
CA GLU A 32 -11.95 -9.70 -22.56
C GLU A 32 -12.97 -10.33 -23.54
N GLY A 33 -14.18 -9.78 -23.61
CA GLY A 33 -15.25 -10.32 -24.46
C GLY A 33 -16.18 -11.32 -23.76
N THR A 34 -16.86 -12.16 -24.55
CA THR A 34 -17.86 -13.13 -24.08
C THR A 34 -17.22 -14.33 -23.38
N PHE A 35 -17.97 -14.99 -22.52
CA PHE A 35 -17.56 -16.20 -21.80
C PHE A 35 -18.73 -17.18 -21.70
N ASP A 36 -18.41 -18.45 -21.50
CA ASP A 36 -19.36 -19.52 -21.25
C ASP A 36 -19.44 -19.86 -19.76
N VAL A 37 -20.55 -20.48 -19.35
CA VAL A 37 -20.81 -20.91 -17.96
C VAL A 37 -21.11 -22.39 -17.93
N ALA A 38 -20.39 -23.11 -17.06
CA ALA A 38 -20.63 -24.52 -16.75
C ALA A 38 -21.05 -24.71 -15.28
N PRO A 39 -21.92 -25.70 -14.99
CA PRO A 39 -22.71 -26.46 -15.97
C PRO A 39 -23.71 -25.53 -16.69
N SER A 40 -24.15 -25.91 -17.90
CA SER A 40 -25.07 -25.10 -18.71
C SER A 40 -26.43 -24.82 -18.04
N SER A 41 -26.77 -25.59 -16.99
CA SER A 41 -27.93 -25.34 -16.13
C SER A 41 -27.79 -24.07 -15.28
N VAL A 42 -26.59 -23.54 -15.10
CA VAL A 42 -26.36 -22.28 -14.38
C VAL A 42 -26.50 -21.12 -15.36
N GLY A 43 -27.56 -20.34 -15.20
CA GLY A 43 -27.74 -19.10 -15.95
C GLY A 43 -26.81 -17.99 -15.47
N SER A 44 -26.40 -17.13 -16.41
CA SER A 44 -25.75 -15.85 -16.12
C SER A 44 -26.50 -14.70 -16.79
N LYS A 45 -26.70 -13.61 -16.05
CA LYS A 45 -27.35 -12.39 -16.55
C LYS A 45 -26.48 -11.18 -16.25
N GLU A 46 -26.19 -10.35 -17.26
CA GLU A 46 -25.50 -9.08 -17.00
C GLU A 46 -26.43 -8.10 -16.27
N VAL A 47 -25.93 -7.52 -15.18
CA VAL A 47 -26.66 -6.55 -14.33
C VAL A 47 -26.06 -5.15 -14.39
N GLY A 48 -24.96 -4.96 -15.13
CA GLY A 48 -24.37 -3.65 -15.47
C GLY A 48 -22.85 -3.60 -15.34
N ALA A 49 -22.20 -2.80 -16.19
CA ALA A 49 -20.76 -2.52 -16.16
C ALA A 49 -19.86 -3.79 -16.10
N GLY A 50 -20.23 -4.86 -16.84
CA GLY A 50 -19.51 -6.13 -16.85
C GLY A 50 -19.69 -6.98 -15.59
N VAL A 51 -20.67 -6.67 -14.75
CA VAL A 51 -21.08 -7.47 -13.61
C VAL A 51 -22.19 -8.42 -14.04
N PHE A 52 -22.03 -9.71 -13.73
CA PHE A 52 -22.97 -10.78 -14.06
C PHE A 52 -23.51 -11.39 -12.78
N GLU A 53 -24.82 -11.61 -12.73
CA GLU A 53 -25.49 -12.38 -11.69
C GLU A 53 -25.58 -13.85 -12.12
N LEU A 54 -25.20 -14.76 -11.23
CA LEU A 54 -25.19 -16.21 -11.47
C LEU A 54 -26.28 -16.90 -10.65
N GLY A 55 -27.02 -17.78 -11.30
CA GLY A 55 -28.05 -18.62 -10.67
C GLY A 55 -27.47 -19.81 -9.90
N ILE A 56 -26.70 -19.56 -8.83
CA ILE A 56 -26.13 -20.62 -7.98
C ILE A 56 -26.67 -20.59 -6.55
N GLY A 57 -27.35 -21.66 -6.14
CA GLY A 57 -27.83 -21.89 -4.79
C GLY A 57 -26.76 -22.48 -3.85
N LYS A 58 -27.11 -22.68 -2.58
CA LYS A 58 -26.19 -23.21 -1.56
C LYS A 58 -25.61 -24.56 -1.98
N GLY A 59 -24.29 -24.68 -1.98
CA GLY A 59 -23.57 -25.90 -2.38
C GLY A 59 -23.32 -26.04 -3.89
N GLN A 60 -24.03 -25.27 -4.72
CA GLN A 60 -23.84 -25.27 -6.17
C GLN A 60 -22.61 -24.45 -6.58
N GLU A 61 -22.15 -24.70 -7.79
CA GLU A 61 -21.01 -24.01 -8.37
C GLU A 61 -21.20 -23.66 -9.84
N ALA A 62 -20.48 -22.62 -10.26
CA ALA A 62 -20.39 -22.14 -11.63
C ALA A 62 -18.92 -22.03 -12.03
N ILE A 63 -18.61 -22.37 -13.27
CA ILE A 63 -17.29 -22.17 -13.87
C ILE A 63 -17.47 -21.31 -15.11
N LEU A 64 -16.80 -20.16 -15.11
CA LEU A 64 -16.81 -19.21 -16.21
C LEU A 64 -15.50 -19.35 -16.99
N PHE A 65 -15.53 -19.40 -18.32
CA PHE A 65 -14.35 -19.64 -19.18
C PHE A 65 -14.54 -19.09 -20.61
N GLN A 66 -13.44 -18.85 -21.35
CA GLN A 66 -13.48 -18.27 -22.72
C GLN A 66 -12.95 -19.19 -23.83
N GLU A 67 -12.37 -20.34 -23.51
CA GLU A 67 -11.80 -21.27 -24.50
C GLU A 67 -12.49 -22.64 -24.34
N ALA A 68 -13.28 -23.01 -25.35
CA ALA A 68 -14.15 -24.18 -25.36
C ALA A 68 -13.35 -25.49 -25.39
N GLY A 69 -13.66 -26.35 -24.42
CA GLY A 69 -13.22 -27.74 -24.36
C GLY A 69 -13.71 -28.28 -23.04
N ASP A 70 -14.60 -29.27 -23.08
CA ASP A 70 -15.42 -29.79 -21.96
C ASP A 70 -14.64 -30.37 -20.75
N VAL A 71 -13.35 -30.08 -20.61
CA VAL A 71 -12.55 -30.45 -19.46
C VAL A 71 -12.50 -29.27 -18.52
N LEU A 72 -13.36 -29.31 -17.50
CA LEU A 72 -13.21 -28.44 -16.33
C LEU A 72 -11.79 -28.61 -15.78
N PRO A 73 -11.05 -27.51 -15.54
CA PRO A 73 -9.69 -27.61 -15.02
C PRO A 73 -9.72 -28.30 -13.66
N GLU A 74 -8.92 -29.35 -13.49
CA GLU A 74 -8.78 -30.01 -12.20
C GLU A 74 -8.17 -29.02 -11.21
N VAL A 75 -8.94 -28.64 -10.19
CA VAL A 75 -8.51 -27.74 -9.12
C VAL A 75 -8.04 -28.58 -7.95
N THR A 76 -6.80 -29.07 -8.00
CA THR A 76 -6.14 -29.62 -6.82
C THR A 76 -5.62 -28.47 -5.95
N PRO A 77 -5.73 -28.55 -4.61
CA PRO A 77 -5.03 -27.62 -3.73
C PRO A 77 -3.56 -27.55 -4.12
N CYS A 78 -3.10 -26.38 -4.54
CA CYS A 78 -1.68 -26.17 -4.73
C CYS A 78 -1.06 -26.15 -3.34
N VAL A 79 -0.31 -27.21 -3.00
CA VAL A 79 0.51 -27.22 -1.79
C VAL A 79 1.65 -26.24 -2.01
N LEU A 80 1.38 -24.99 -1.68
CA LEU A 80 2.38 -23.94 -1.65
C LEU A 80 3.28 -24.24 -0.44
N SER A 81 4.60 -24.18 -0.64
CA SER A 81 5.51 -24.13 0.50
C SER A 81 5.14 -22.96 1.42
N PRO A 82 5.44 -22.97 2.73
CA PRO A 82 5.16 -21.85 3.62
C PRO A 82 5.67 -20.50 3.10
N LYS A 83 6.79 -20.49 2.34
CA LYS A 83 7.32 -19.30 1.65
C LYS A 83 6.47 -18.80 0.49
N ALA A 84 5.67 -19.67 -0.12
CA ALA A 84 4.78 -19.37 -1.24
C ALA A 84 3.32 -19.14 -0.79
N LEU A 85 2.98 -19.44 0.47
CA LEU A 85 1.67 -19.15 1.05
C LEU A 85 1.50 -17.63 1.20
N ASN A 86 0.45 -17.09 0.59
CA ASN A 86 0.00 -15.72 0.84
C ASN A 86 -1.31 -15.78 1.64
N ALA A 87 -1.21 -15.82 2.97
CA ALA A 87 -2.35 -16.03 3.87
C ALA A 87 -3.29 -14.81 3.97
N PHE A 88 -2.83 -13.63 3.57
CA PHE A 88 -3.58 -12.37 3.66
C PHE A 88 -3.36 -11.60 2.36
N GLY A 89 -4.30 -11.74 1.42
CA GLY A 89 -4.21 -11.11 0.11
C GLY A 89 -4.09 -9.58 0.16
N LEU A 90 -2.86 -9.09 0.24
CA LEU A 90 -2.34 -7.87 -0.35
C LEU A 90 -0.90 -8.17 -0.74
N LYS A 91 -0.58 -8.01 -2.02
CA LYS A 91 0.81 -7.93 -2.46
C LYS A 91 1.42 -6.75 -1.72
N ASP A 92 2.57 -6.96 -1.08
CA ASP A 92 3.61 -5.99 -0.75
C ASP A 92 3.13 -4.51 -0.79
N PRO A 93 2.95 -3.81 0.35
CA PRO A 93 2.50 -2.40 0.37
C PRO A 93 3.32 -1.48 -0.55
N LYS A 94 4.50 -1.93 -1.00
CA LYS A 94 5.33 -1.31 -2.04
C LYS A 94 4.66 -1.16 -3.41
N ARG A 95 3.63 -1.93 -3.77
CA ARG A 95 3.05 -1.93 -5.13
C ARG A 95 1.82 -1.02 -5.25
N GLY A 96 2.08 0.28 -5.22
CA GLY A 96 1.08 1.33 -5.50
C GLY A 96 1.60 2.75 -5.32
N LEU A 97 2.73 2.92 -4.62
CA LEU A 97 3.44 4.18 -4.53
C LEU A 97 4.65 4.10 -5.45
N SER A 98 4.88 5.14 -6.26
CA SER A 98 6.23 5.35 -6.78
C SER A 98 7.18 5.40 -5.57
N PRO A 99 8.26 4.60 -5.54
CA PRO A 99 9.14 4.56 -4.38
C PRO A 99 9.63 5.97 -4.09
N ALA A 100 9.41 6.41 -2.85
CA ALA A 100 9.92 7.69 -2.40
C ALA A 100 11.45 7.70 -2.53
N LEU A 101 12.05 8.87 -2.73
CA LEU A 101 13.50 9.02 -2.71
C LEU A 101 14.11 8.52 -1.39
N SER A 102 13.35 8.60 -0.30
CA SER A 102 13.73 8.11 1.03
C SER A 102 13.58 6.60 1.22
N SER A 103 12.90 5.87 0.32
CA SER A 103 12.62 4.43 0.50
C SER A 103 13.92 3.62 0.69
N GLY A 104 13.98 2.89 1.81
CA GLY A 104 15.10 2.05 2.23
C GLY A 104 16.40 2.80 2.47
N LYS A 105 16.35 4.13 2.66
CA LYS A 105 17.54 4.96 2.88
C LYS A 105 17.96 4.97 4.35
N GLN A 106 19.18 5.45 4.60
CA GLN A 106 19.63 5.64 5.97
C GLN A 106 18.85 6.81 6.59
N ALA A 107 18.29 6.58 7.77
CA ALA A 107 17.59 7.60 8.55
C ALA A 107 18.13 7.66 9.97
N ARG A 108 18.09 8.86 10.56
CA ARG A 108 18.45 9.13 11.96
C ARG A 108 17.40 10.05 12.56
N ALA A 109 17.28 10.03 13.87
CA ALA A 109 16.39 10.93 14.59
C ALA A 109 17.11 11.55 15.79
N SER A 110 16.55 12.65 16.30
CA SER A 110 17.04 13.30 17.53
C SER A 110 17.05 12.35 18.72
N THR A 111 15.99 11.54 18.84
CA THR A 111 15.79 10.55 19.90
C THR A 111 14.92 9.41 19.37
N GLU A 112 14.96 8.27 20.05
CA GLU A 112 14.19 7.08 19.70
C GLU A 112 13.63 6.43 20.96
N TRP A 113 12.38 5.96 20.92
CA TRP A 113 11.72 5.29 22.05
C TRP A 113 12.42 3.97 22.44
N GLY A 114 12.94 3.25 21.45
CA GLY A 114 13.56 1.95 21.64
C GLY A 114 13.83 1.23 20.32
N SER A 115 14.30 -0.01 20.40
CA SER A 115 14.72 -0.80 19.22
C SER A 115 13.61 -1.06 18.20
N GLY A 116 12.34 -1.05 18.62
CA GLY A 116 11.17 -1.22 17.75
C GLY A 116 10.57 0.09 17.21
N TYR A 117 11.23 1.23 17.41
CA TYR A 117 10.75 2.58 17.01
C TYR A 117 11.86 3.45 16.39
N ARG A 118 12.78 2.83 15.65
CA ARG A 118 13.94 3.47 15.03
C ARG A 118 13.55 4.37 13.87
N ALA A 119 14.39 5.36 13.56
CA ALA A 119 14.19 6.26 12.41
C ALA A 119 14.02 5.52 11.07
N ALA A 120 14.68 4.36 10.91
CA ALA A 120 14.57 3.52 9.72
C ALA A 120 13.14 3.02 9.43
N GLN A 121 12.29 2.93 10.46
CA GLN A 121 10.90 2.49 10.33
C GLN A 121 9.94 3.57 9.81
N ALA A 122 10.45 4.79 9.56
CA ALA A 122 9.69 5.84 8.90
C ALA A 122 10.11 6.00 7.43
N VAL A 123 10.93 5.09 6.89
CA VAL A 123 11.43 5.14 5.51
C VAL A 123 11.46 3.76 4.86
N ASP A 124 10.73 2.78 5.40
CA ASP A 124 10.70 1.39 4.94
C ASP A 124 9.47 1.03 4.08
N ASP A 125 8.60 2.00 3.81
CA ASP A 125 7.34 1.83 3.07
C ASP A 125 6.36 0.83 3.74
N ASP A 126 6.48 0.60 5.05
CA ASP A 126 5.62 -0.30 5.83
C ASP A 126 4.76 0.50 6.83
N PRO A 127 3.44 0.68 6.56
CA PRO A 127 2.56 1.40 7.47
C PRO A 127 2.30 0.66 8.79
N ALA A 128 2.79 -0.57 8.98
CA ALA A 128 2.71 -1.29 10.24
C ALA A 128 3.87 -0.95 11.19
N THR A 129 4.94 -0.33 10.70
CA THR A 129 6.08 0.15 11.48
C THR A 129 6.05 1.67 11.62
N ARG A 130 6.82 2.20 12.59
CA ARG A 130 6.90 3.64 12.82
C ARG A 130 8.15 4.02 13.60
N TRP A 131 8.67 5.21 13.31
CA TRP A 131 9.55 5.89 14.25
C TRP A 131 8.73 6.41 15.45
N GLY A 132 9.37 6.45 16.61
CA GLY A 132 8.85 7.11 17.80
C GLY A 132 9.98 7.80 18.55
N ALA A 133 9.78 9.06 18.92
CA ALA A 133 10.73 9.80 19.74
C ALA A 133 10.83 9.20 21.16
N ALA A 134 11.88 9.55 21.92
CA ALA A 134 12.01 9.11 23.31
C ALA A 134 10.81 9.56 24.17
N PRO A 135 10.49 8.85 25.28
CA PRO A 135 9.47 9.26 26.23
C PRO A 135 9.58 10.74 26.62
N GLU A 136 8.44 11.37 26.88
CA GLU A 136 8.32 12.79 27.25
C GLU A 136 8.65 13.81 26.16
N SER A 137 9.20 13.40 25.01
CA SER A 137 9.44 14.30 23.87
C SER A 137 8.15 15.00 23.43
N ARG A 138 8.25 16.29 23.08
CA ARG A 138 7.16 17.12 22.51
C ARG A 138 7.55 17.79 21.19
N GLY A 139 8.67 17.35 20.64
CA GLY A 139 9.27 17.79 19.40
C GLY A 139 10.46 16.88 19.09
N GLY A 140 11.19 17.19 18.03
CA GLY A 140 12.35 16.41 17.60
C GLY A 140 12.57 16.52 16.11
N TRP A 141 13.48 15.72 15.58
CA TRP A 141 13.70 15.69 14.14
C TRP A 141 13.94 14.27 13.65
N LEU A 142 13.59 14.03 12.38
CA LEU A 142 13.90 12.82 11.63
C LEU A 142 14.56 13.22 10.31
N GLU A 143 15.78 12.74 10.09
CA GLU A 143 16.65 13.05 8.96
C GLU A 143 16.85 11.81 8.10
N VAL A 144 16.89 12.01 6.78
CA VAL A 144 17.14 10.97 5.78
C VAL A 144 18.33 11.37 4.91
N ASP A 145 19.29 10.46 4.75
CA ASP A 145 20.36 10.54 3.76
C ASP A 145 19.95 9.78 2.49
N LEU A 146 19.69 10.51 1.41
CA LEU A 146 19.26 9.96 0.12
C LEU A 146 20.36 9.16 -0.61
N GLY A 147 21.58 9.15 -0.09
CA GLY A 147 22.75 8.44 -0.60
C GLY A 147 23.53 9.19 -1.69
N ALA A 148 22.86 10.12 -2.38
CA ALA A 148 23.45 11.03 -3.35
C ALA A 148 22.61 12.31 -3.42
N GLU A 149 23.13 13.35 -4.07
CA GLU A 149 22.36 14.54 -4.41
C GLU A 149 21.17 14.16 -5.31
N ARG A 150 19.96 14.49 -4.87
CA ARG A 150 18.72 14.25 -5.63
C ARG A 150 17.92 15.53 -5.72
N ARG A 151 17.22 15.69 -6.84
CA ARG A 151 16.20 16.73 -6.96
C ARG A 151 14.97 16.31 -6.15
N VAL A 152 14.62 17.11 -5.15
CA VAL A 152 13.48 16.90 -4.24
C VAL A 152 12.45 18.00 -4.51
N GLY A 153 11.17 17.63 -4.60
CA GLY A 153 10.09 18.58 -4.87
C GLY A 153 8.90 18.49 -3.91
N GLY A 154 8.96 17.57 -2.93
CA GLY A 154 7.93 17.46 -1.93
C GLY A 154 8.23 16.41 -0.88
N VAL A 155 7.36 16.32 0.10
CA VAL A 155 7.33 15.25 1.09
C VAL A 155 5.90 14.76 1.31
N GLU A 156 5.77 13.53 1.80
CA GLU A 156 4.54 13.01 2.35
C GLU A 156 4.82 12.43 3.74
N ILE A 157 4.08 12.90 4.74
CA ILE A 157 4.25 12.54 6.15
C ILE A 157 3.03 11.73 6.56
N TRP A 158 3.25 10.54 7.12
CA TRP A 158 2.19 9.67 7.62
C TRP A 158 2.24 9.62 9.14
N GLU A 159 1.12 10.01 9.72
CA GLU A 159 0.79 10.01 11.14
C GLU A 159 -0.64 9.43 11.27
N ILE A 160 -0.78 8.15 10.90
CA ILE A 160 -2.06 7.47 10.68
C ILE A 160 -2.67 7.01 12.00
N GLY A 161 -1.90 6.36 12.86
CA GLY A 161 -2.42 5.82 14.11
C GLY A 161 -2.63 6.87 15.20
N PHE A 162 -1.81 7.93 15.21
CA PHE A 162 -1.71 8.85 16.36
C PHE A 162 -1.43 10.29 15.94
N ALA A 163 -2.46 11.07 15.65
CA ALA A 163 -2.34 12.47 15.24
C ALA A 163 -1.85 13.40 16.39
N ARG A 164 -0.53 13.53 16.55
CA ARG A 164 0.13 14.21 17.67
C ARG A 164 0.88 15.47 17.25
N VAL A 165 1.47 15.52 16.06
CA VAL A 165 2.21 16.67 15.53
C VAL A 165 1.26 17.88 15.40
N ARG A 166 1.72 19.04 15.84
CA ARG A 166 0.99 20.33 15.81
C ARG A 166 1.69 21.39 14.96
N ALA A 167 3.02 21.38 14.90
CA ALA A 167 3.80 22.28 14.06
C ALA A 167 5.12 21.61 13.63
N PHE A 168 5.50 21.80 12.37
CA PHE A 168 6.74 21.27 11.81
C PHE A 168 7.30 22.09 10.65
N THR A 169 8.58 21.90 10.35
CA THR A 169 9.24 22.35 9.12
C THR A 169 9.89 21.18 8.39
N VAL A 170 10.05 21.32 7.07
CA VAL A 170 10.86 20.44 6.24
C VAL A 170 12.08 21.23 5.82
N GLU A 171 13.24 20.65 6.04
CA GLU A 171 14.53 21.27 5.79
C GLU A 171 15.38 20.39 4.88
N VAL A 172 16.20 21.02 4.04
CA VAL A 172 17.22 20.35 3.23
C VAL A 172 18.59 20.90 3.57
N ARG A 173 19.62 20.05 3.52
CA ARG A 173 21.00 20.49 3.74
C ARG A 173 21.52 21.21 2.49
N GLN A 174 22.06 22.41 2.67
CA GLN A 174 22.75 23.21 1.65
C GLN A 174 24.12 23.63 2.19
N GLY A 175 25.17 22.93 1.75
CA GLY A 175 26.51 23.06 2.32
C GLY A 175 26.48 22.78 3.82
N GLU A 176 26.87 23.77 4.63
CA GLU A 176 26.92 23.65 6.10
C GLU A 176 25.64 24.09 6.82
N SER A 177 24.61 24.49 6.08
CA SER A 177 23.37 25.06 6.63
C SER A 177 22.14 24.22 6.29
N TRP A 178 21.10 24.33 7.12
CA TRP A 178 19.77 23.80 6.82
C TRP A 178 18.90 24.90 6.24
N LEU A 179 18.27 24.62 5.11
CA LEU A 179 17.32 25.51 4.44
C LEU A 179 15.90 24.99 4.65
N GLU A 180 15.02 25.80 5.25
CA GLU A 180 13.59 25.52 5.33
C GLU A 180 12.97 25.59 3.93
N VAL A 181 12.35 24.50 3.47
CA VAL A 181 11.68 24.40 2.16
C VAL A 181 10.18 24.28 2.27
N ALA A 182 9.67 23.90 3.45
CA ALA A 182 8.25 23.89 3.74
C ALA A 182 7.98 24.00 5.25
N ARG A 183 6.76 24.42 5.57
CA ARG A 183 6.23 24.51 6.93
C ARG A 183 4.81 23.97 6.98
N GLY A 184 4.46 23.32 8.08
CA GLY A 184 3.12 22.78 8.29
C GLY A 184 2.68 22.85 9.75
N THR A 185 1.37 22.69 9.94
CA THR A 185 0.73 22.54 11.26
C THR A 185 0.50 21.06 11.56
N ALA A 186 -0.70 20.62 11.93
CA ALA A 186 -0.96 19.22 12.26
C ALA A 186 -0.90 18.32 11.01
N VAL A 187 -0.34 17.10 11.11
CA VAL A 187 -0.29 16.14 9.98
C VAL A 187 -1.67 15.49 9.78
N LYS A 188 -2.24 14.87 10.82
CA LYS A 188 -3.58 14.24 10.84
C LYS A 188 -3.79 13.20 9.73
N GLY A 189 -3.17 12.03 9.86
CA GLY A 189 -3.24 10.99 8.84
C GLY A 189 -2.11 11.15 7.84
N ARG A 190 -2.42 11.37 6.55
CA ARG A 190 -1.39 11.58 5.52
C ARG A 190 -1.39 13.04 5.08
N LYS A 191 -0.22 13.66 5.08
CA LYS A 191 -0.04 15.04 4.60
C LYS A 191 1.05 15.09 3.55
N LYS A 192 0.67 15.42 2.32
CA LYS A 192 1.59 15.74 1.23
C LYS A 192 1.82 17.25 1.17
N ILE A 193 3.07 17.66 0.97
CA ILE A 193 3.47 19.05 0.77
C ILE A 193 4.44 19.12 -0.40
N SER A 194 4.16 19.97 -1.37
CA SER A 194 5.07 20.26 -2.49
C SER A 194 5.75 21.61 -2.27
N PHE A 195 6.96 21.76 -2.79
CA PHE A 195 7.74 23.00 -2.73
C PHE A 195 8.59 23.16 -4.00
N ALA A 196 9.19 24.35 -4.17
CA ALA A 196 10.08 24.60 -5.30
C ALA A 196 11.22 23.58 -5.33
N PRO A 197 11.45 22.86 -6.45
CA PRO A 197 12.44 21.81 -6.50
C PRO A 197 13.85 22.26 -6.10
N VAL A 198 14.47 21.51 -5.22
CA VAL A 198 15.82 21.77 -4.69
C VAL A 198 16.66 20.50 -4.79
N THR A 199 17.96 20.66 -5.09
CA THR A 199 18.90 19.53 -5.08
C THR A 199 19.49 19.42 -3.68
N ALA A 200 19.34 18.25 -3.06
CA ALA A 200 19.89 17.95 -1.75
C ALA A 200 20.13 16.44 -1.58
N ARG A 201 21.11 16.08 -0.74
CA ARG A 201 21.33 14.71 -0.25
C ARG A 201 20.65 14.44 1.09
N GLN A 202 20.68 15.38 2.03
CA GLN A 202 20.00 15.22 3.32
C GLN A 202 18.71 16.04 3.38
N VAL A 203 17.65 15.40 3.85
CA VAL A 203 16.33 15.99 4.05
C VAL A 203 15.86 15.66 5.47
N ARG A 204 15.33 16.63 6.19
CA ARG A 204 14.91 16.47 7.58
C ARG A 204 13.53 17.04 7.82
N LEU A 205 12.70 16.31 8.56
CA LEU A 205 11.48 16.80 9.18
C LEU A 205 11.82 17.27 10.60
N VAL A 206 11.49 18.52 10.93
CA VAL A 206 11.64 19.07 12.28
C VAL A 206 10.27 19.30 12.86
N ILE A 207 9.97 18.61 13.95
CA ILE A 207 8.72 18.73 14.70
C ILE A 207 8.98 19.72 15.83
N HIS A 208 8.39 20.91 15.71
CA HIS A 208 8.51 22.00 16.69
C HIS A 208 7.57 21.78 17.87
N GLU A 209 6.40 21.18 17.61
CA GLU A 209 5.37 20.96 18.62
C GLU A 209 4.57 19.70 18.33
N ALA A 210 4.33 18.90 19.38
CA ALA A 210 3.42 17.77 19.38
C ALA A 210 2.66 17.69 20.72
N SER A 211 1.40 17.27 20.68
CA SER A 211 0.56 17.14 21.89
C SER A 211 0.94 15.94 22.77
N GLU A 212 1.62 14.96 22.19
CA GLU A 212 2.21 13.81 22.88
C GLU A 212 3.52 13.44 22.18
N VAL A 213 4.15 12.33 22.57
CA VAL A 213 5.39 11.83 21.98
C VAL A 213 5.24 11.63 20.46
N PRO A 214 6.02 12.37 19.63
CA PRO A 214 5.96 12.24 18.19
C PRO A 214 6.18 10.81 17.72
N THR A 215 5.37 10.38 16.76
CA THR A 215 5.49 9.08 16.11
C THR A 215 5.00 9.19 14.67
N LEU A 216 5.72 8.57 13.75
CA LEU A 216 5.45 8.66 12.31
C LEU A 216 5.60 7.29 11.69
N GLU A 217 4.56 6.83 10.99
CA GLU A 217 4.64 5.63 10.16
C GLU A 217 5.53 5.87 8.93
N GLU A 218 5.48 7.04 8.31
CA GLU A 218 6.33 7.35 7.14
C GLU A 218 6.74 8.82 7.04
N PHE A 219 7.98 9.03 6.60
CA PHE A 219 8.51 10.29 6.08
C PHE A 219 9.07 10.07 4.68
N ARG A 220 8.19 10.29 3.69
CA ARG A 220 8.46 10.07 2.28
C ARG A 220 9.04 11.33 1.67
N VAL A 221 10.25 11.28 1.13
CA VAL A 221 10.85 12.35 0.33
C VAL A 221 10.54 12.10 -1.14
N LEU A 222 9.98 13.09 -1.85
CA LEU A 222 9.44 12.91 -3.20
C LEU A 222 10.27 13.66 -4.24
N ALA A 223 10.40 13.08 -5.44
CA ALA A 223 10.87 13.81 -6.61
C ALA A 223 9.86 14.91 -7.00
N PRO A 224 10.28 15.95 -7.72
CA PRO A 224 9.36 16.89 -8.34
C PRO A 224 8.35 16.19 -9.25
N GLU A 225 7.13 16.75 -9.30
CA GLU A 225 6.12 16.37 -10.30
C GLU A 225 6.53 16.81 -11.72
#